data_AF-A0A959HIH6-F1
#
_entry.id   AF-A0A959HIH6-F1
#
_cell.length_a   1.000
_cell.length_b   1.000
_cell.length_c   1.000
_cell.angle_alpha   90.00
_cell.angle_beta   90.00
_cell.angle_gamma   90.00
#
_symmetry.space_group_name_H-M   'P 1'
#
loop_
_entity.id
_entity.type
_entity.pdbx_description
1 polymer ?
#
loop_
_entity_poly.entity_id
_entity_poly.type
_entity_poly.pdbx_seq_one_letter_code
_entity_poly.pdbx_strand_id
1 'polypeptide(L)'
;MMEYTYQSIKNLLVDSRVEGTAMHCRFRIPESGEEIESKSIIKKSNSVKNQMVSSVKNSLAREVRRSVFGLIRNTLGYGTVGRITSTVATSVLSQSSQGAAGFSSEDKEAAIVEAFRVVASRFSYDSSSGEWKAAGQMSGLEEQLANQPLQNKFEEDLLARMIIQLAGADGVFEEAERSFLSEQLGLTDLSIDELFLAEHPVLAVECEEVAEASRPTLFLMAYMAALADNRLDDKEKELLDRYAKMLDLPEEQVSRLASTAKDHILQSILSLRASQEELAALATQFQMEPIEVQRAFVRMKKRNLS
;
A
#
# COMPACT_ATOMS: atom_id res chain seq x y z
N MET A 1 9.25 6.42 7.87
CA MET A 1 9.49 7.52 6.91
C MET A 1 10.30 6.93 5.76
N MET A 2 9.86 7.05 4.51
CA MET A 2 10.49 6.36 3.38
C MET A 2 11.80 7.04 2.96
N GLU A 3 12.86 6.28 2.70
CA GLU A 3 14.11 6.83 2.15
C GLU A 3 14.06 6.91 0.62
N TYR A 4 14.07 8.15 0.11
CA TYR A 4 14.19 8.45 -1.32
C TYR A 4 15.58 8.05 -1.84
N THR A 5 15.65 7.21 -2.88
CA THR A 5 16.90 6.84 -3.56
C THR A 5 16.93 7.35 -4.98
N TYR A 6 18.11 7.69 -5.52
CA TYR A 6 18.22 8.23 -6.88
C TYR A 6 17.61 7.30 -7.94
N GLN A 7 17.84 5.99 -7.86
CA GLN A 7 17.27 5.03 -8.82
C GLN A 7 15.74 5.05 -8.83
N SER A 8 15.09 5.23 -7.66
CA SER A 8 13.62 5.33 -7.59
C SER A 8 13.08 6.58 -8.29
N ILE A 9 13.79 7.71 -8.23
CA ILE A 9 13.33 9.02 -8.76
C ILE A 9 13.88 9.35 -10.15
N LYS A 10 14.87 8.60 -10.65
CA LYS A 10 15.57 8.89 -11.91
C LYS A 10 14.63 8.97 -13.11
N ASN A 11 13.59 8.13 -13.16
CA ASN A 11 12.60 8.13 -14.24
C ASN A 11 11.69 9.37 -14.24
N LEU A 12 11.64 10.12 -13.12
CA LEU A 12 10.92 11.39 -13.01
C LEU A 12 11.76 12.57 -13.46
N LEU A 13 13.09 12.45 -13.45
CA LEU A 13 14.00 13.56 -13.73
C LEU A 13 14.02 13.87 -15.23
N VAL A 14 13.47 15.03 -15.62
CA VAL A 14 13.49 15.53 -17.00
C VAL A 14 14.81 16.24 -17.31
N ASP A 15 15.21 17.13 -16.40
CA ASP A 15 16.41 17.94 -16.54
C ASP A 15 17.10 18.09 -15.19
N SER A 16 18.43 18.17 -15.22
CA SER A 16 19.26 18.45 -14.06
C SER A 16 20.47 19.27 -14.48
N ARG A 17 20.61 20.48 -13.92
CA ARG A 17 21.71 21.39 -14.22
C ARG A 17 22.38 21.89 -12.95
N VAL A 18 23.70 22.01 -13.00
CA VAL A 18 24.53 22.46 -11.86
C VAL A 18 24.89 23.92 -12.06
N GLU A 19 24.49 24.77 -11.12
CA GLU A 19 24.82 26.20 -11.09
C GLU A 19 25.61 26.50 -9.81
N GLY A 20 26.93 26.63 -9.95
CA GLY A 20 27.84 26.80 -8.82
C GLY A 20 27.86 25.57 -7.90
N THR A 21 27.24 25.67 -6.73
CA THR A 21 27.08 24.58 -5.76
C THR A 21 25.64 24.04 -5.69
N ALA A 22 24.71 24.66 -6.42
CA ALA A 22 23.31 24.27 -6.45
C ALA A 22 23.04 23.27 -7.59
N MET A 23 22.20 22.27 -7.30
CA MET A 23 21.57 21.43 -8.31
C MET A 23 20.16 21.96 -8.53
N HIS A 24 19.83 22.30 -9.78
CA HIS A 24 18.48 22.60 -10.22
C HIS A 24 17.94 21.36 -10.93
N CYS A 25 16.81 20.84 -10.46
CA CYS A 25 16.16 19.65 -11.01
C CYS A 25 14.77 20.02 -11.52
N ARG A 26 14.34 19.36 -12.60
CA ARG A 26 12.95 19.37 -13.03
C ARG A 26 12.42 17.94 -13.05
N PHE A 27 11.34 17.71 -12.32
CA PHE A 27 10.70 16.41 -12.18
C PHE A 27 9.36 16.40 -12.90
N ARG A 28 9.10 15.40 -13.75
CA ARG A 28 7.81 15.18 -14.40
C ARG A 28 6.98 14.19 -13.60
N ILE A 29 5.73 14.54 -13.36
CA ILE A 29 4.72 13.60 -12.88
C ILE A 29 4.36 12.65 -14.03
N PRO A 30 4.49 11.31 -13.89
CA PRO A 30 4.34 10.39 -15.03
C PRO A 30 2.94 10.35 -15.66
N GLU A 31 1.91 10.60 -14.85
CA GLU A 31 0.50 10.56 -15.25
C GLU A 31 0.05 11.89 -15.87
N SER A 32 0.35 13.02 -15.21
CA SER A 32 -0.06 14.36 -15.64
C SER A 32 0.82 14.99 -16.72
N GLY A 33 2.10 14.60 -16.80
CA GLY A 33 3.11 15.27 -17.62
C GLY A 33 3.56 16.65 -17.10
N GLU A 34 2.99 17.16 -16.00
CA GLU A 34 3.38 18.41 -15.36
C GLU A 34 4.84 18.33 -14.88
N GLU A 35 5.60 19.38 -15.17
CA GLU A 35 7.01 19.48 -14.78
C GLU A 35 7.19 20.45 -13.61
N ILE A 36 7.70 19.94 -12.49
CA ILE A 36 7.91 20.68 -11.24
C ILE A 36 9.40 20.97 -11.06
N GLU A 37 9.76 22.24 -10.90
CA GLU A 37 11.14 22.66 -10.65
C GLU A 37 11.48 22.66 -9.16
N SER A 38 12.70 22.22 -8.82
CA SER A 38 13.23 22.20 -7.46
C SER A 38 14.73 22.51 -7.46
N LYS A 39 15.29 22.86 -6.28
CA LYS A 39 16.71 23.16 -6.10
C LYS A 39 17.26 22.63 -4.78
N SER A 40 18.51 22.19 -4.78
CA SER A 40 19.24 21.71 -3.60
C SER A 40 20.74 22.08 -3.67
N ILE A 41 21.52 21.71 -2.66
CA ILE A 41 22.98 21.93 -2.59
C ILE A 41 23.71 20.58 -2.66
N ILE A 42 24.77 20.50 -3.47
CA ILE A 42 25.50 19.26 -3.76
C ILE A 42 26.46 18.87 -2.62
N LYS A 43 26.48 17.59 -2.22
CA LYS A 43 27.29 17.02 -1.10
C LYS A 43 28.00 15.73 -1.53
N LYS A 44 29.20 15.40 -1.00
CA LYS A 44 30.08 14.35 -1.56
C LYS A 44 29.83 12.89 -1.12
N SER A 45 29.76 11.90 -2.03
CA SER A 45 29.48 10.46 -1.70
C SER A 45 29.91 9.37 -2.73
N ASN A 46 29.51 8.09 -2.50
CA ASN A 46 29.79 6.80 -3.20
C ASN A 46 28.63 5.78 -2.91
N SER A 47 28.26 4.71 -3.65
CA SER A 47 28.48 4.28 -5.06
C SER A 47 27.37 3.27 -5.57
N VAL A 48 27.68 2.10 -6.17
CA VAL A 48 26.84 1.45 -7.24
C VAL A 48 26.29 0.00 -6.99
N LYS A 49 25.07 -0.35 -7.50
CA LYS A 49 24.69 -1.71 -8.02
C LYS A 49 23.38 -1.78 -8.89
N ASN A 50 23.06 -2.96 -9.49
CA ASN A 50 22.03 -3.24 -10.55
C ASN A 50 21.07 -4.48 -10.31
N GLN A 51 20.16 -4.83 -11.26
CA GLN A 51 18.77 -5.39 -11.11
C GLN A 51 18.32 -6.49 -12.16
N MET A 52 17.27 -7.36 -11.91
CA MET A 52 16.36 -8.05 -12.94
C MET A 52 15.26 -9.06 -12.41
N VAL A 53 14.07 -9.27 -13.07
CA VAL A 53 13.00 -10.34 -12.85
C VAL A 53 11.98 -10.53 -14.06
N SER A 54 11.18 -11.64 -14.21
CA SER A 54 9.71 -11.68 -14.62
C SER A 54 9.02 -13.06 -14.96
N SER A 55 7.68 -13.24 -14.73
CA SER A 55 6.65 -14.05 -15.48
C SER A 55 5.25 -14.23 -14.77
N VAL A 56 4.10 -14.36 -15.50
CA VAL A 56 2.71 -14.29 -14.93
C VAL A 56 1.59 -15.15 -15.63
N LYS A 57 0.71 -15.83 -14.84
CA LYS A 57 -0.75 -15.98 -15.13
C LYS A 57 -1.63 -16.45 -13.94
N ASN A 58 -1.16 -17.43 -13.15
CA ASN A 58 -1.67 -17.68 -11.77
C ASN A 58 -1.47 -16.47 -10.85
N SER A 59 -0.86 -15.42 -11.36
CA SER A 59 -0.50 -14.23 -10.62
C SER A 59 -1.67 -13.28 -10.45
N LEU A 60 -2.71 -13.19 -11.30
CA LEU A 60 -3.72 -12.13 -11.11
C LEU A 60 -4.42 -12.18 -9.74
N ALA A 61 -5.11 -13.29 -9.41
CA ALA A 61 -5.72 -13.46 -8.09
C ALA A 61 -4.67 -13.46 -6.96
N ARG A 62 -3.49 -14.06 -7.19
CA ARG A 62 -2.38 -14.07 -6.22
C ARG A 62 -1.80 -12.68 -5.97
N GLU A 63 -1.81 -11.78 -6.95
CA GLU A 63 -1.25 -10.42 -6.89
C GLU A 63 -2.27 -9.45 -6.29
N VAL A 64 -3.57 -9.64 -6.56
CA VAL A 64 -4.65 -8.99 -5.79
C VAL A 64 -4.57 -9.41 -4.33
N ARG A 65 -4.51 -10.71 -4.03
CA ARG A 65 -4.29 -11.22 -2.66
C ARG A 65 -3.03 -10.59 -2.06
N ARG A 66 -1.87 -10.59 -2.74
CA ARG A 66 -0.63 -9.94 -2.24
C ARG A 66 -0.75 -8.44 -2.05
N SER A 67 -1.51 -7.73 -2.88
CA SER A 67 -1.75 -6.29 -2.76
C SER A 67 -2.59 -6.00 -1.51
N VAL A 68 -3.74 -6.66 -1.37
CA VAL A 68 -4.64 -6.57 -0.21
C VAL A 68 -3.91 -6.94 1.08
N PHE A 69 -3.25 -8.10 1.10
CA PHE A 69 -2.55 -8.57 2.29
C PHE A 69 -1.25 -7.83 2.55
N GLY A 70 -0.61 -7.24 1.55
CA GLY A 70 0.48 -6.28 1.73
C GLY A 70 0.01 -5.03 2.47
N LEU A 71 -1.17 -4.50 2.14
CA LEU A 71 -1.79 -3.38 2.87
C LEU A 71 -2.18 -3.78 4.30
N ILE A 72 -2.78 -4.96 4.50
CA ILE A 72 -3.10 -5.50 5.83
C ILE A 72 -1.82 -5.65 6.66
N ARG A 73 -0.78 -6.30 6.13
CA ARG A 73 0.51 -6.49 6.79
C ARG A 73 1.20 -5.17 7.15
N ASN A 74 1.17 -4.18 6.26
CA ASN A 74 1.70 -2.84 6.53
C ASN A 74 0.92 -2.12 7.65
N THR A 75 -0.35 -2.47 7.84
CA THR A 75 -1.22 -1.92 8.90
C THR A 75 -1.05 -2.66 10.23
N LEU A 76 -0.73 -3.96 10.20
CA LEU A 76 -0.51 -4.84 11.37
C LEU A 76 0.90 -4.76 11.99
N GLY A 77 1.70 -3.74 11.66
CA GLY A 77 2.92 -3.41 12.41
C GLY A 77 4.10 -4.42 12.38
N TYR A 78 4.00 -5.57 11.70
CA TYR A 78 5.00 -6.64 11.71
C TYR A 78 6.33 -6.29 10.99
N GLY A 79 7.16 -5.46 11.64
CA GLY A 79 8.61 -5.60 11.60
C GLY A 79 9.43 -4.55 10.82
N THR A 80 9.51 -3.31 11.33
CA THR A 80 10.70 -2.45 11.09
C THR A 80 11.33 -1.93 12.39
N VAL A 81 11.68 -2.84 13.31
CA VAL A 81 12.61 -2.55 14.42
C VAL A 81 13.61 -3.72 14.59
N GLY A 82 14.88 -3.49 14.27
CA GLY A 82 15.98 -4.40 14.65
C GLY A 82 17.06 -4.63 13.58
N ARG A 83 18.25 -4.03 13.78
CA ARG A 83 19.41 -3.96 12.86
C ARG A 83 19.12 -3.03 11.67
N ILE A 84 19.78 -1.89 11.51
CA ILE A 84 21.23 -1.64 11.64
C ILE A 84 21.52 -0.49 12.62
N THR A 85 22.55 -0.65 13.46
CA THR A 85 23.10 0.42 14.31
C THR A 85 24.57 0.73 13.97
N SER A 86 24.88 2.03 13.96
CA SER A 86 26.17 2.65 14.31
C SER A 86 27.45 2.29 13.53
N THR A 87 27.77 3.09 12.51
CA THR A 87 29.07 3.78 12.31
C THR A 87 28.86 4.82 11.18
N VAL A 88 29.38 6.04 11.16
CA VAL A 88 30.41 6.75 11.97
C VAL A 88 29.95 8.19 12.24
N ALA A 89 30.37 8.81 13.35
CA ALA A 89 30.34 10.26 13.53
C ALA A 89 31.77 10.82 13.67
N THR A 90 31.90 12.14 13.46
CA THR A 90 33.09 13.01 13.74
C THR A 90 34.24 13.05 12.71
N SER A 91 34.19 14.08 11.86
CA SER A 91 35.25 15.08 11.53
C SER A 91 36.71 14.69 11.21
N VAL A 92 37.22 15.22 10.10
CA VAL A 92 38.51 15.98 10.03
C VAL A 92 38.35 17.20 9.10
N LEU A 93 39.13 18.25 9.34
CA LEU A 93 39.03 19.60 8.77
C LEU A 93 39.64 19.81 7.36
N SER A 94 39.03 20.77 6.65
CA SER A 94 39.63 21.92 5.92
C SER A 94 40.59 21.77 4.72
N GLN A 95 40.33 22.68 3.77
CA GLN A 95 41.32 23.50 3.04
C GLN A 95 41.84 23.02 1.67
N SER A 96 41.12 23.36 0.59
CA SER A 96 41.64 24.29 -0.44
C SER A 96 40.63 24.62 -1.55
N SER A 97 40.65 25.89 -1.95
CA SER A 97 40.07 26.49 -3.18
C SER A 97 40.86 26.05 -4.43
N GLN A 98 40.40 26.18 -5.69
CA GLN A 98 39.20 26.76 -6.31
C GLN A 98 39.11 26.23 -7.76
N GLY A 99 37.91 26.16 -8.35
CA GLY A 99 37.75 26.04 -9.81
C GLY A 99 37.08 24.76 -10.32
N ALA A 100 35.73 24.81 -10.41
CA ALA A 100 34.88 24.01 -11.32
C ALA A 100 35.15 22.50 -11.51
N ALA A 101 35.78 21.82 -10.55
CA ALA A 101 36.17 20.42 -10.65
C ALA A 101 35.59 19.56 -9.52
N GLY A 102 35.03 18.41 -9.91
CA GLY A 102 34.99 17.23 -9.06
C GLY A 102 33.82 17.05 -8.10
N PHE A 103 32.59 17.45 -8.46
CA PHE A 103 31.43 16.76 -7.90
C PHE A 103 31.26 15.40 -8.60
N SER A 104 31.25 14.30 -7.84
CA SER A 104 31.07 12.94 -8.36
C SER A 104 29.66 12.75 -8.94
N SER A 105 29.43 11.59 -9.57
CA SER A 105 28.08 11.14 -9.91
C SER A 105 27.19 11.04 -8.68
N GLU A 106 27.64 10.35 -7.64
CA GLU A 106 26.86 10.14 -6.41
C GLU A 106 26.55 11.46 -5.69
N ASP A 107 27.44 12.46 -5.76
CA ASP A 107 27.16 13.78 -5.21
C ASP A 107 25.93 14.43 -5.86
N LYS A 108 25.86 14.31 -7.18
CA LYS A 108 24.77 14.86 -8.01
C LYS A 108 23.50 14.06 -7.77
N GLU A 109 23.60 12.74 -7.70
CA GLU A 109 22.49 11.84 -7.35
C GLU A 109 21.92 12.16 -5.95
N ALA A 110 22.78 12.36 -4.96
CA ALA A 110 22.38 12.79 -3.61
C ALA A 110 21.73 14.18 -3.62
N ALA A 111 22.25 15.13 -4.41
CA ALA A 111 21.62 16.44 -4.59
C ALA A 111 20.25 16.35 -5.25
N ILE A 112 20.09 15.49 -6.26
CA ILE A 112 18.81 15.24 -6.94
C ILE A 112 17.80 14.63 -5.95
N VAL A 113 18.23 13.71 -5.08
CA VAL A 113 17.41 13.18 -3.98
C VAL A 113 16.98 14.28 -3.00
N GLU A 114 17.89 15.17 -2.59
CA GLU A 114 17.56 16.29 -1.70
C GLU A 114 16.63 17.32 -2.38
N ALA A 115 16.77 17.54 -3.69
CA ALA A 115 15.85 18.37 -4.47
C ALA A 115 14.46 17.71 -4.60
N PHE A 116 14.42 16.38 -4.77
CA PHE A 116 13.16 15.64 -4.82
C PHE A 116 12.43 15.70 -3.47
N ARG A 117 13.12 15.59 -2.33
CA ARG A 117 12.51 15.72 -1.00
C ARG A 117 11.69 17.00 -0.80
N VAL A 118 12.10 18.11 -1.42
CA VAL A 118 11.37 19.40 -1.38
C VAL A 118 10.02 19.32 -2.11
N VAL A 119 9.93 18.52 -3.17
CA VAL A 119 8.71 18.34 -4.00
C VAL A 119 8.01 17.02 -3.76
N ALA A 120 8.51 16.17 -2.86
CA ALA A 120 8.05 14.80 -2.67
C ALA A 120 6.58 14.71 -2.22
N SER A 121 6.01 15.75 -1.62
CA SER A 121 4.57 15.85 -1.33
C SER A 121 3.68 15.94 -2.57
N ARG A 122 4.27 16.11 -3.76
CA ARG A 122 3.59 16.06 -5.07
C ARG A 122 3.67 14.68 -5.74
N PHE A 123 4.31 13.71 -5.10
CA PHE A 123 4.44 12.34 -5.61
C PHE A 123 4.02 11.32 -4.53
N SER A 124 3.34 10.25 -4.93
CA SER A 124 3.07 9.10 -4.07
C SER A 124 3.87 7.90 -4.57
N TYR A 125 4.61 7.21 -3.70
CA TYR A 125 5.31 6.00 -4.09
C TYR A 125 4.37 4.81 -3.96
N ASP A 126 4.07 4.16 -5.09
CA ASP A 126 3.32 2.91 -5.08
C ASP A 126 4.28 1.75 -4.83
N SER A 127 4.26 1.22 -3.61
CA SER A 127 5.11 0.10 -3.20
C SER A 127 4.82 -1.21 -3.94
N SER A 128 3.69 -1.32 -4.65
CA SER A 128 3.34 -2.52 -5.42
C SER A 128 3.94 -2.51 -6.84
N SER A 129 3.93 -1.35 -7.52
CA SER A 129 4.54 -1.19 -8.84
C SER A 129 6.01 -0.79 -8.78
N GLY A 130 6.45 -0.20 -7.67
CA GLY A 130 7.77 0.40 -7.52
C GLY A 130 7.92 1.75 -8.24
N GLU A 131 6.81 2.32 -8.71
CA GLU A 131 6.75 3.57 -9.48
C GLU A 131 6.21 4.72 -8.62
N TRP A 132 6.61 5.95 -8.96
CA TRP A 132 6.02 7.15 -8.39
C TRP A 132 4.83 7.61 -9.23
N LYS A 133 3.73 7.92 -8.56
CA LYS A 133 2.50 8.47 -9.13
C LYS A 133 2.33 9.93 -8.72
N ALA A 134 1.40 10.64 -9.33
CA ALA A 134 0.99 11.95 -8.84
C ALA A 134 0.53 11.82 -7.37
N ALA A 135 0.83 12.80 -6.51
CA ALA A 135 0.06 12.99 -5.29
C ALA A 135 -1.29 13.64 -5.65
N GLY A 136 -2.12 12.87 -6.35
CA GLY A 136 -3.41 13.26 -6.90
C GLY A 136 -4.45 12.18 -6.60
N GLN A 137 -5.37 12.50 -5.71
CA GLN A 137 -6.42 11.61 -5.20
C GLN A 137 -5.87 10.27 -4.68
N MET A 138 -5.46 10.26 -3.40
CA MET A 138 -5.42 9.04 -2.59
C MET A 138 -6.73 8.28 -2.80
N SER A 139 -6.66 6.96 -3.00
CA SER A 139 -7.90 6.16 -3.06
C SER A 139 -8.67 6.28 -1.74
N GLY A 140 -9.99 6.04 -1.75
CA GLY A 140 -10.79 6.10 -0.52
C GLY A 140 -10.26 5.19 0.60
N LEU A 141 -9.57 4.11 0.23
CA LEU A 141 -8.82 3.26 1.17
C LEU A 141 -7.57 3.95 1.73
N GLU A 142 -6.72 4.53 0.87
CA GLU A 142 -5.52 5.27 1.30
C GLU A 142 -5.90 6.43 2.25
N GLU A 143 -6.97 7.17 1.93
CA GLU A 143 -7.52 8.25 2.75
C GLU A 143 -8.05 7.73 4.10
N GLN A 144 -8.79 6.62 4.08
CA GLN A 144 -9.29 5.96 5.29
C GLN A 144 -8.14 5.50 6.20
N LEU A 145 -7.12 4.81 5.66
CA LEU A 145 -5.96 4.35 6.42
C LEU A 145 -5.11 5.50 6.99
N ALA A 146 -5.01 6.62 6.27
CA ALA A 146 -4.25 7.79 6.74
C ALA A 146 -4.98 8.58 7.83
N ASN A 147 -6.31 8.71 7.74
CA ASN A 147 -7.11 9.47 8.71
C ASN A 147 -7.51 8.64 9.94
N GLN A 148 -7.63 7.32 9.79
CA GLN A 148 -8.16 6.39 10.78
C GLN A 148 -7.28 5.11 10.87
N PRO A 149 -5.97 5.24 11.19
CA PRO A 149 -5.09 4.09 11.36
C PRO A 149 -5.45 3.27 12.61
N LEU A 150 -5.11 1.98 12.61
CA LEU A 150 -5.13 1.18 13.83
C LEU A 150 -4.07 1.74 14.82
N GLN A 151 -4.43 1.80 16.10
CA GLN A 151 -3.66 2.57 17.09
C GLN A 151 -2.81 1.69 18.01
N ASN A 152 -3.14 0.42 18.14
CA ASN A 152 -2.57 -0.47 19.15
C ASN A 152 -2.63 -1.94 18.72
N LYS A 153 -1.83 -2.77 19.38
CA LYS A 153 -1.74 -4.20 19.07
C LYS A 153 -3.04 -4.97 19.30
N PHE A 154 -3.92 -4.52 20.21
CA PHE A 154 -5.20 -5.19 20.43
C PHE A 154 -6.10 -5.07 19.18
N GLU A 155 -6.12 -3.92 18.51
CA GLU A 155 -6.80 -3.73 17.22
C GLU A 155 -6.17 -4.57 16.09
N GLU A 156 -4.84 -4.73 16.09
CA GLU A 156 -4.12 -5.59 15.15
C GLU A 156 -4.49 -7.09 15.35
N ASP A 157 -4.43 -7.59 16.59
CA ASP A 157 -4.79 -8.95 16.96
C ASP A 157 -6.30 -9.24 16.73
N LEU A 158 -7.16 -8.22 16.86
CA LEU A 158 -8.58 -8.30 16.54
C LEU A 158 -8.82 -8.42 15.03
N LEU A 159 -8.15 -7.59 14.21
CA LEU A 159 -8.25 -7.68 12.74
C LEU A 159 -7.77 -9.04 12.23
N ALA A 160 -6.67 -9.57 12.75
CA ALA A 160 -6.17 -10.89 12.39
C ALA A 160 -7.22 -11.99 12.67
N ARG A 161 -7.91 -11.94 13.81
CA ARG A 161 -9.01 -12.87 14.14
C ARG A 161 -10.23 -12.70 13.24
N MET A 162 -10.61 -11.47 12.90
CA MET A 162 -11.69 -11.21 11.93
C MET A 162 -11.40 -11.87 10.57
N ILE A 163 -10.17 -11.72 10.07
CA ILE A 163 -9.73 -12.27 8.78
C ILE A 163 -9.71 -13.81 8.82
N ILE A 164 -9.18 -14.42 9.88
CA ILE A 164 -9.14 -15.88 10.03
C ILE A 164 -10.56 -16.47 10.10
N GLN A 165 -11.48 -15.80 10.79
CA GLN A 165 -12.88 -16.23 10.88
C GLN A 165 -13.64 -16.08 9.56
N LEU A 166 -13.34 -15.06 8.74
CA LEU A 166 -13.89 -14.94 7.38
C LEU A 166 -13.38 -16.07 6.48
N ALA A 167 -12.06 -16.26 6.43
CA ALA A 167 -11.44 -17.28 5.58
C ALA A 167 -11.81 -18.72 5.98
N GLY A 168 -12.34 -18.93 7.20
CA GLY A 168 -12.87 -20.21 7.67
C GLY A 168 -14.40 -20.26 7.78
N ALA A 169 -15.14 -19.29 7.24
CA ALA A 169 -16.59 -19.17 7.40
C ALA A 169 -17.36 -20.37 6.82
N ASP A 170 -16.87 -20.93 5.72
CA ASP A 170 -17.45 -22.10 5.06
C ASP A 170 -17.29 -23.39 5.88
N GLY A 171 -16.34 -23.43 6.82
CA GLY A 171 -15.95 -24.56 7.64
C GLY A 171 -14.81 -25.41 7.08
N VAL A 172 -14.22 -25.03 5.92
CA VAL A 172 -13.14 -25.74 5.23
C VAL A 172 -11.98 -24.78 4.98
N PHE A 173 -11.07 -24.73 5.96
CA PHE A 173 -9.93 -23.84 5.88
C PHE A 173 -8.73 -24.54 5.19
N GLU A 174 -8.56 -24.32 3.88
CA GLU A 174 -7.59 -25.03 3.03
C GLU A 174 -6.11 -24.79 3.43
N GLU A 175 -5.25 -25.79 3.23
CA GLU A 175 -3.79 -25.70 3.50
C GLU A 175 -3.10 -24.58 2.72
N ALA A 176 -3.56 -24.29 1.49
CA ALA A 176 -3.05 -23.19 0.69
C ALA A 176 -3.40 -21.81 1.27
N GLU A 177 -4.55 -21.69 1.95
CA GLU A 177 -5.02 -20.44 2.54
C GLU A 177 -4.44 -20.23 3.94
N ARG A 178 -4.31 -21.31 4.72
CA ARG A 178 -3.48 -21.36 5.93
C ARG A 178 -2.06 -20.85 5.67
N SER A 179 -1.35 -21.46 4.71
CA SER A 179 0.03 -21.11 4.36
C SER A 179 0.17 -19.67 3.87
N PHE A 180 -0.84 -19.18 3.15
CA PHE A 180 -0.87 -17.80 2.67
C PHE A 180 -1.11 -16.82 3.83
N LEU A 181 -2.06 -17.11 4.73
CA LEU A 181 -2.35 -16.25 5.87
C LEU A 181 -1.21 -16.26 6.90
N SER A 182 -0.50 -17.38 7.11
CA SER A 182 0.70 -17.41 7.96
C SER A 182 1.84 -16.57 7.37
N GLU A 183 2.11 -16.70 6.06
CA GLU A 183 3.10 -15.86 5.36
C GLU A 183 2.78 -14.36 5.45
N GLN A 184 1.51 -13.97 5.25
CA GLN A 184 1.12 -12.57 5.15
C GLN A 184 0.92 -11.89 6.51
N LEU A 185 0.27 -12.56 7.47
CA LEU A 185 0.04 -12.02 8.82
C LEU A 185 1.25 -12.20 9.74
N GLY A 186 2.29 -12.94 9.31
CA GLY A 186 3.47 -13.24 10.14
C GLY A 186 3.18 -14.20 11.30
N LEU A 187 2.09 -14.96 11.19
CA LEU A 187 1.68 -15.98 12.16
C LEU A 187 2.38 -17.30 11.85
N THR A 188 2.45 -18.20 12.84
CA THR A 188 2.81 -19.60 12.57
C THR A 188 1.55 -20.41 12.32
N ASP A 189 1.64 -21.52 11.59
CA ASP A 189 0.47 -22.37 11.31
C ASP A 189 -0.18 -22.88 12.62
N LEU A 190 0.63 -23.18 13.65
CA LEU A 190 0.16 -23.49 15.00
C LEU A 190 -0.62 -22.34 15.63
N SER A 191 -0.18 -21.09 15.46
CA SER A 191 -0.91 -19.91 15.97
C SER A 191 -2.24 -19.70 15.25
N ILE A 192 -2.31 -20.06 13.96
CA ILE A 192 -3.55 -19.99 13.19
C ILE A 192 -4.50 -21.11 13.62
N ASP A 193 -4.01 -22.34 13.78
CA ASP A 193 -4.80 -23.45 14.33
C ASP A 193 -5.23 -23.17 15.78
N GLU A 194 -4.41 -22.52 16.61
CA GLU A 194 -4.83 -22.04 17.94
C GLU A 194 -5.97 -21.03 17.84
N LEU A 195 -5.85 -19.99 16.99
CA LEU A 195 -6.91 -18.99 16.81
C LEU A 195 -8.21 -19.57 16.22
N PHE A 196 -8.11 -20.62 15.40
CA PHE A 196 -9.24 -21.29 14.76
C PHE A 196 -9.89 -22.35 15.66
N LEU A 197 -9.09 -23.18 16.35
CA LEU A 197 -9.56 -24.30 17.17
C LEU A 197 -9.86 -23.93 18.63
N ALA A 198 -9.22 -22.90 19.20
CA ALA A 198 -9.42 -22.54 20.62
C ALA A 198 -10.74 -21.80 20.90
N GLU A 199 -11.66 -21.74 19.93
CA GLU A 199 -12.92 -21.00 20.00
C GLU A 199 -12.69 -19.60 20.58
N HIS A 200 -11.87 -18.80 19.89
CA HIS A 200 -11.69 -17.38 20.16
C HIS A 200 -12.45 -16.52 19.13
N PRO A 201 -13.80 -16.63 19.06
CA PRO A 201 -14.60 -15.80 18.18
C PRO A 201 -14.37 -14.33 18.56
N VAL A 202 -14.49 -13.44 17.59
CA VAL A 202 -14.51 -12.00 17.89
C VAL A 202 -15.74 -11.71 18.74
N LEU A 203 -15.53 -11.21 19.96
CA LEU A 203 -16.61 -10.89 20.89
C LEU A 203 -17.06 -9.44 20.72
N ALA A 204 -18.36 -9.17 20.90
CA ALA A 204 -18.90 -7.80 20.85
C ALA A 204 -18.19 -6.86 21.84
N VAL A 205 -17.91 -7.33 23.07
CA VAL A 205 -17.17 -6.57 24.08
C VAL A 205 -15.75 -6.21 23.66
N GLU A 206 -15.11 -6.98 22.78
CA GLU A 206 -13.79 -6.62 22.23
C GLU A 206 -13.91 -5.52 21.19
N CYS A 207 -14.97 -5.53 20.38
CA CYS A 207 -15.28 -4.46 19.43
C CYS A 207 -15.70 -3.16 20.12
N GLU A 208 -16.34 -3.23 21.29
CA GLU A 208 -16.68 -2.06 22.12
C GLU A 208 -15.43 -1.32 22.61
N GLU A 209 -14.40 -2.06 23.06
CA GLU A 209 -13.10 -1.53 23.52
C GLU A 209 -12.22 -0.96 22.39
N VAL A 210 -12.54 -1.20 21.11
CA VAL A 210 -11.84 -0.58 19.98
C VAL A 210 -12.14 0.93 19.93
N ALA A 211 -11.09 1.74 19.75
CA ALA A 211 -11.22 3.17 19.54
C ALA A 211 -12.17 3.47 18.37
N GLU A 212 -13.17 4.33 18.58
CA GLU A 212 -14.23 4.65 17.61
C GLU A 212 -13.67 4.99 16.20
N ALA A 213 -12.55 5.71 16.17
CA ALA A 213 -11.84 6.05 14.93
C ALA A 213 -11.28 4.83 14.16
N SER A 214 -10.88 3.75 14.83
CA SER A 214 -10.29 2.55 14.21
C SER A 214 -11.34 1.58 13.64
N ARG A 215 -12.57 1.60 14.17
CA ARG A 215 -13.63 0.65 13.81
C ARG A 215 -13.97 0.60 12.31
N PRO A 216 -14.06 1.73 11.58
CA PRO A 216 -14.34 1.71 10.14
C PRO A 216 -13.19 1.08 9.34
N THR A 217 -11.94 1.23 9.81
CA THR A 217 -10.75 0.65 9.20
C THR A 217 -10.68 -0.86 9.43
N LEU A 218 -10.98 -1.35 10.64
CA LEU A 218 -11.10 -2.79 10.89
C LEU A 218 -12.11 -3.45 9.93
N PHE A 219 -13.31 -2.85 9.82
CA PHE A 219 -14.35 -3.36 8.93
C PHE A 219 -13.92 -3.33 7.46
N LEU A 220 -13.32 -2.23 6.98
CA LEU A 220 -12.86 -2.10 5.60
C LEU A 220 -11.81 -3.16 5.24
N MET A 221 -10.85 -3.40 6.14
CA MET A 221 -9.77 -4.36 5.92
C MET A 221 -10.27 -5.80 5.97
N ALA A 222 -11.21 -6.12 6.85
CA ALA A 222 -11.90 -7.41 6.87
C ALA A 222 -12.73 -7.65 5.59
N TYR A 223 -13.47 -6.64 5.12
CA TYR A 223 -14.23 -6.70 3.87
C TYR A 223 -13.30 -6.93 2.66
N MET A 224 -12.16 -6.24 2.61
CA MET A 224 -11.16 -6.44 1.55
C MET A 224 -10.52 -7.84 1.59
N ALA A 225 -10.31 -8.41 2.78
CA ALA A 225 -9.78 -9.77 2.93
C ALA A 225 -10.76 -10.82 2.39
N ALA A 226 -12.05 -10.70 2.68
CA ALA A 226 -13.09 -11.56 2.12
C ALA A 226 -13.14 -11.47 0.58
N LEU A 227 -13.11 -10.25 0.01
CA LEU A 227 -13.07 -10.06 -1.45
C LEU A 227 -11.77 -10.56 -2.14
N ALA A 228 -10.75 -11.02 -1.41
CA ALA A 228 -9.42 -11.24 -1.98
C ALA A 228 -9.33 -12.48 -2.90
N ASP A 229 -10.25 -13.45 -2.79
CA ASP A 229 -10.40 -14.55 -3.75
C ASP A 229 -11.27 -14.17 -4.98
N ASN A 230 -11.84 -12.95 -4.96
CA ASN A 230 -12.83 -12.39 -5.87
C ASN A 230 -14.28 -12.90 -5.68
N ARG A 231 -14.62 -13.53 -4.55
CA ARG A 231 -15.97 -13.93 -4.20
C ARG A 231 -16.37 -13.26 -2.88
N LEU A 232 -17.62 -13.48 -2.51
CA LEU A 232 -18.13 -13.23 -1.18
C LEU A 232 -19.30 -14.19 -1.02
N ASP A 233 -19.15 -15.21 -0.19
CA ASP A 233 -20.22 -16.17 0.06
C ASP A 233 -21.24 -15.66 1.09
N ASP A 234 -22.37 -16.36 1.22
CA ASP A 234 -23.45 -15.94 2.11
C ASP A 234 -23.02 -15.96 3.60
N LYS A 235 -22.09 -16.83 3.99
CA LYS A 235 -21.59 -16.94 5.37
C LYS A 235 -20.56 -15.86 5.70
N GLU A 236 -19.65 -15.57 4.77
CA GLU A 236 -18.73 -14.43 4.89
C GLU A 236 -19.52 -13.13 5.00
N LYS A 237 -20.59 -12.99 4.21
CA LYS A 237 -21.51 -11.86 4.28
C LYS A 237 -22.23 -11.80 5.63
N GLU A 238 -22.75 -12.91 6.15
CA GLU A 238 -23.34 -12.98 7.50
C GLU A 238 -22.33 -12.60 8.61
N LEU A 239 -21.04 -12.95 8.45
CA LEU A 239 -19.98 -12.54 9.37
C LEU A 239 -19.65 -11.04 9.25
N LEU A 240 -19.56 -10.49 8.04
CA LEU A 240 -19.38 -9.05 7.83
C LEU A 240 -20.55 -8.25 8.42
N ASP A 241 -21.79 -8.67 8.18
CA ASP A 241 -22.98 -8.06 8.78
C ASP A 241 -22.99 -8.16 10.31
N ARG A 242 -22.35 -9.18 10.89
CA ARG A 242 -22.13 -9.31 12.33
C ARG A 242 -21.04 -8.36 12.82
N TYR A 243 -19.90 -8.27 12.14
CA TYR A 243 -18.82 -7.33 12.47
C TYR A 243 -19.28 -5.88 12.41
N ALA A 244 -20.05 -5.51 11.39
CA ALA A 244 -20.65 -4.17 11.28
C ALA A 244 -21.48 -3.80 12.54
N LYS A 245 -22.29 -4.75 13.03
CA LYS A 245 -23.10 -4.56 14.25
C LYS A 245 -22.27 -4.52 15.53
N MET A 246 -21.26 -5.39 15.65
CA MET A 246 -20.39 -5.41 16.85
C MET A 246 -19.47 -4.18 16.93
N LEU A 247 -19.08 -3.62 15.78
CA LEU A 247 -18.32 -2.37 15.67
C LEU A 247 -19.21 -1.11 15.74
N ASP A 248 -20.52 -1.25 15.93
CA ASP A 248 -21.51 -0.16 15.99
C ASP A 248 -21.45 0.77 14.76
N LEU A 249 -21.32 0.20 13.56
CA LEU A 249 -21.21 0.97 12.31
C LEU A 249 -22.60 1.22 11.68
N PRO A 250 -22.98 2.48 11.40
CA PRO A 250 -24.22 2.80 10.69
C PRO A 250 -24.27 2.19 9.28
N GLU A 251 -25.47 1.78 8.84
CA GLU A 251 -25.70 1.12 7.54
C GLU A 251 -25.16 1.93 6.34
N GLU A 252 -25.31 3.25 6.35
CA GLU A 252 -24.75 4.15 5.33
C GLU A 252 -23.21 4.06 5.28
N GLN A 253 -22.56 4.00 6.45
CA GLN A 253 -21.11 3.86 6.56
C GLN A 253 -20.65 2.48 6.12
N VAL A 254 -21.36 1.41 6.49
CA VAL A 254 -21.11 0.04 6.03
C VAL A 254 -21.18 -0.05 4.50
N SER A 255 -22.25 0.49 3.90
CA SER A 255 -22.42 0.54 2.44
C SER A 255 -21.28 1.30 1.75
N ARG A 256 -20.87 2.46 2.32
CA ARG A 256 -19.75 3.25 1.81
C ARG A 256 -18.41 2.51 1.91
N LEU A 257 -18.12 1.83 3.02
CA LEU A 257 -16.89 1.07 3.20
C LEU A 257 -16.85 -0.15 2.27
N ALA A 258 -17.95 -0.87 2.11
CA ALA A 258 -18.08 -1.97 1.14
C ALA A 258 -17.85 -1.48 -0.30
N SER A 259 -18.39 -0.32 -0.68
CA SER A 259 -18.12 0.31 -1.98
C SER A 259 -16.64 0.66 -2.15
N THR A 260 -15.99 1.24 -1.14
CA THR A 260 -14.54 1.53 -1.13
C THR A 260 -13.70 0.27 -1.29
N ALA A 261 -14.04 -0.83 -0.61
CA ALA A 261 -13.36 -2.12 -0.74
C ALA A 261 -13.45 -2.63 -2.19
N LYS A 262 -14.66 -2.71 -2.75
CA LYS A 262 -14.91 -3.15 -4.13
C LYS A 262 -14.18 -2.27 -5.16
N ASP A 263 -14.23 -0.95 -4.99
CA ASP A 263 -13.53 0.02 -5.84
C ASP A 263 -12.00 -0.17 -5.80
N HIS A 264 -11.43 -0.51 -4.64
CA HIS A 264 -10.00 -0.79 -4.51
C HIS A 264 -9.61 -2.12 -5.16
N ILE A 265 -10.36 -3.21 -4.92
CA ILE A 265 -10.11 -4.51 -5.54
C ILE A 265 -10.17 -4.40 -7.07
N LEU A 266 -11.17 -3.70 -7.62
CA LEU A 266 -11.24 -3.40 -9.06
C LEU A 266 -10.04 -2.60 -9.57
N GLN A 267 -9.58 -1.57 -8.84
CA GLN A 267 -8.38 -0.82 -9.21
C GLN A 267 -7.12 -1.69 -9.23
N SER A 268 -6.97 -2.57 -8.24
CA SER A 268 -5.85 -3.52 -8.14
C SER A 268 -5.89 -4.62 -9.21
N ILE A 269 -7.07 -4.97 -9.75
CA ILE A 269 -7.19 -5.86 -10.92
C ILE A 269 -6.90 -5.09 -12.22
N LEU A 270 -7.43 -3.87 -12.34
CA LEU A 270 -7.25 -3.01 -13.50
C LEU A 270 -5.78 -2.63 -13.75
N SER A 271 -5.02 -2.36 -12.68
CA SER A 271 -3.60 -2.03 -12.76
C SER A 271 -2.76 -3.16 -13.37
N LEU A 272 -3.19 -4.42 -13.19
CA LEU A 272 -2.59 -5.63 -13.76
C LEU A 272 -2.91 -5.82 -15.27
N ARG A 273 -3.55 -4.83 -15.91
CA ARG A 273 -3.92 -4.80 -17.33
C ARG A 273 -4.91 -5.89 -17.76
N ALA A 274 -5.86 -6.22 -16.88
CA ALA A 274 -6.98 -7.09 -17.22
C ALA A 274 -7.78 -6.58 -18.43
N SER A 275 -8.32 -7.50 -19.22
CA SER A 275 -9.17 -7.22 -20.38
C SER A 275 -10.57 -6.75 -19.98
N GLN A 276 -11.30 -6.11 -20.91
CA GLN A 276 -12.69 -5.68 -20.65
C GLN A 276 -13.64 -6.85 -20.35
N GLU A 277 -13.38 -8.03 -20.90
CA GLU A 277 -14.19 -9.24 -20.64
C GLU A 277 -13.96 -9.77 -19.22
N GLU A 278 -12.71 -9.84 -18.76
CA GLU A 278 -12.36 -10.22 -17.39
C GLU A 278 -12.99 -9.27 -16.36
N LEU A 279 -12.98 -7.96 -16.64
CA LEU A 279 -13.59 -6.94 -15.79
C LEU A 279 -15.12 -7.07 -15.72
N ALA A 280 -15.79 -7.43 -16.81
CA ALA A 280 -17.23 -7.65 -16.83
C ALA A 280 -17.64 -8.94 -16.09
N ALA A 281 -16.82 -9.99 -16.17
CA ALA A 281 -17.01 -11.21 -15.38
C ALA A 281 -16.88 -10.93 -13.87
N LEU A 282 -15.84 -10.20 -13.47
CA LEU A 282 -15.61 -9.78 -12.08
C LEU A 282 -16.70 -8.83 -11.56
N ALA A 283 -17.17 -7.89 -12.37
CA ALA A 283 -18.30 -7.02 -12.04
C ALA A 283 -19.54 -7.83 -11.60
N THR A 284 -19.86 -8.86 -12.39
CA THR A 284 -20.98 -9.78 -12.15
C THR A 284 -20.75 -10.58 -10.86
N GLN A 285 -19.51 -11.06 -10.66
CA GLN A 285 -19.11 -11.85 -9.49
C GLN A 285 -19.18 -11.05 -8.18
N PHE A 286 -18.79 -9.77 -8.19
CA PHE A 286 -18.89 -8.86 -7.05
C PHE A 286 -20.29 -8.26 -6.83
N GLN A 287 -21.29 -8.67 -7.62
CA GLN A 287 -22.65 -8.10 -7.61
C GLN A 287 -22.61 -6.57 -7.74
N MET A 288 -21.80 -6.05 -8.66
CA MET A 288 -21.68 -4.62 -8.95
C MET A 288 -22.50 -4.25 -10.17
N GLU A 289 -23.15 -3.09 -10.12
CA GLU A 289 -23.88 -2.58 -11.26
C GLU A 289 -22.88 -2.24 -12.40
N PRO A 290 -23.18 -2.52 -13.68
CA PRO A 290 -22.25 -2.27 -14.78
C PRO A 290 -21.76 -0.81 -14.86
N ILE A 291 -22.58 0.14 -14.39
CA ILE A 291 -22.22 1.56 -14.31
C ILE A 291 -21.18 1.86 -13.22
N GLU A 292 -21.12 1.08 -12.14
CA GLU A 292 -20.10 1.23 -11.08
C GLU A 292 -18.73 0.79 -11.60
N VAL A 293 -18.67 -0.31 -12.34
CA VAL A 293 -17.42 -0.78 -12.95
C VAL A 293 -16.94 0.18 -14.05
N GLN A 294 -17.86 0.77 -14.83
CA GLN A 294 -17.52 1.87 -15.73
C GLN A 294 -17.02 3.12 -14.96
N ARG A 295 -17.60 3.45 -13.81
CA ARG A 295 -17.13 4.55 -12.94
C ARG A 295 -15.74 4.25 -12.36
N ALA A 296 -15.48 3.06 -11.86
CA ALA A 296 -14.16 2.62 -11.38
C ALA A 296 -13.11 2.71 -12.51
N PHE A 297 -13.46 2.24 -13.71
CA PHE A 297 -12.60 2.34 -14.90
C PHE A 297 -12.35 3.80 -15.32
N VAL A 298 -13.36 4.68 -15.28
CA VAL A 298 -13.21 6.12 -15.56
C VAL A 298 -12.39 6.82 -14.48
N ARG A 299 -12.57 6.47 -13.19
CA ARG A 299 -11.75 7.00 -12.08
C ARG A 299 -10.30 6.58 -12.24
N MET A 300 -10.01 5.30 -12.53
CA MET A 300 -8.66 4.84 -12.80
C MET A 300 -8.08 5.52 -14.05
N LYS A 301 -8.83 5.59 -15.17
CA LYS A 301 -8.37 6.33 -16.35
C LYS A 301 -8.08 7.80 -16.04
N LYS A 302 -8.89 8.44 -15.21
CA LYS A 302 -8.67 9.82 -14.77
C LYS A 302 -7.39 9.92 -13.94
N ARG A 303 -7.18 9.02 -12.95
CA ARG A 303 -5.96 8.93 -12.12
C ARG A 303 -4.71 8.77 -13.00
N ASN A 304 -4.76 7.85 -13.98
CA ASN A 304 -3.68 7.59 -14.93
C ASN A 304 -3.47 8.72 -15.98
N LEU A 305 -4.30 9.77 -15.98
CA LEU A 305 -4.23 10.92 -16.90
C LEU A 305 -4.02 12.25 -16.15
N SER A 306 -3.84 12.23 -14.82
CA SER A 306 -3.90 13.40 -13.92
C SER A 306 -2.67 13.60 -13.08
#